data_AF-A0A9P4KAU0-F1
#
_entry.id   AF-A0A9P4KAU0-F1
#
_cell.length_a   1.000
_cell.length_b   1.000
_cell.length_c   1.000
_cell.angle_alpha   90.00
_cell.angle_beta   90.00
_cell.angle_gamma   90.00
#
_symmetry.space_group_name_H-M   'P 1'
#
loop_
_entity.id
_entity.type
_entity.pdbx_description
1 polymer ?
#
loop_
_entity_poly.entity_id
_entity_poly.type
_entity_poly.pdbx_seq_one_letter_code
_entity_poly.pdbx_strand_id
1 'polypeptide(L)'
;EISGNRGKYHGLSLEQRAAILAMAEAGVSERRIARKFSVWGSTMQRTKRRWEAHYTPQSLPRTSRPYLYCYRTRRLIYQSI
;
A
#
# COMPACT_ATOMS: atom_id res chain seq x y z
N GLU A 1 -17.89 7.76 2.83
CA GLU A 1 -17.71 7.97 4.28
C GLU A 1 -16.22 8.28 4.56
N ILE A 2 -15.88 9.42 5.16
CA ILE A 2 -14.48 9.72 5.59
C ILE A 2 -14.43 9.41 7.09
N SER A 3 -14.24 8.14 7.43
CA SER A 3 -14.16 7.75 8.84
C SER A 3 -12.86 8.29 9.43
N GLY A 4 -12.99 9.21 10.39
CA GLY A 4 -11.88 9.81 11.15
C GLY A 4 -11.17 8.84 12.10
N ASN A 5 -11.45 7.53 12.01
CA ASN A 5 -10.98 6.51 12.94
C ASN A 5 -9.93 5.59 12.29
N ARG A 6 -8.97 6.15 11.54
CA ARG A 6 -7.92 5.35 10.92
C ARG A 6 -6.92 4.90 11.98
N GLY A 7 -7.00 3.63 12.38
CA GLY A 7 -6.05 3.01 13.30
C GLY A 7 -4.60 3.13 12.80
N LYS A 8 -3.65 3.23 13.74
CA LYS A 8 -2.21 3.19 13.44
C LYS A 8 -1.94 1.89 12.66
N TYR A 9 -1.24 1.98 11.52
CA TYR A 9 -0.96 0.89 10.56
C TYR A 9 -2.08 0.46 9.60
N HIS A 10 -3.29 1.03 9.67
CA HIS A 10 -4.27 0.82 8.61
C HIS A 10 -3.91 1.62 7.36
N GLY A 11 -3.77 0.92 6.23
CA GLY A 11 -3.55 1.52 4.93
C GLY A 11 -4.75 2.35 4.47
N LEU A 12 -4.56 3.18 3.44
CA LEU A 12 -5.67 3.83 2.74
C LEU A 12 -6.62 2.78 2.17
N SER A 13 -7.93 3.02 2.27
CA SER A 13 -8.93 2.20 1.59
C SER A 13 -8.79 2.32 0.08
N LEU A 14 -9.39 1.38 -0.65
CA LEU A 14 -9.39 1.38 -2.11
C LEU A 14 -10.01 2.68 -2.66
N GLU A 15 -11.17 3.07 -2.12
CA GLU A 15 -11.89 4.29 -2.49
C GLU A 15 -11.06 5.55 -2.24
N GLN A 16 -10.37 5.63 -1.10
CA GLN A 16 -9.50 6.76 -0.78
C GLN A 16 -8.35 6.88 -1.78
N ARG A 17 -7.74 5.76 -2.19
CA ARG A 17 -6.66 5.78 -3.20
C ARG A 17 -7.19 6.20 -4.57
N ALA A 18 -8.32 5.66 -4.99
CA ALA A 18 -8.95 6.06 -6.25
C ALA A 18 -9.27 7.56 -6.27
N ALA A 19 -9.84 8.09 -5.17
CA ALA A 19 -10.15 9.51 -5.05
C ALA A 19 -8.89 10.40 -5.02
N ILE A 20 -7.81 9.95 -4.39
CA ILE A 20 -6.50 10.64 -4.42
C ILE A 20 -5.96 10.71 -5.85
N LEU A 21 -6.00 9.59 -6.59
CA LEU A 21 -5.51 9.52 -7.98
C LEU A 21 -6.35 10.41 -8.90
N ALA A 22 -7.68 10.35 -8.80
CA ALA A 22 -8.56 11.20 -9.60
C ALA A 22 -8.33 12.70 -9.36
N MET A 23 -8.12 13.12 -8.10
CA MET A 23 -7.79 14.53 -7.81
C MET A 23 -6.40 14.93 -8.31
N ALA A 24 -5.44 14.01 -8.29
CA ALA A 24 -4.12 14.26 -8.84
C ALA A 24 -4.16 14.41 -10.36
N GLU A 25 -4.92 13.57 -11.07
CA GLU A 25 -5.16 13.68 -12.51
C GLU A 25 -5.88 14.99 -12.88
N ALA A 26 -6.82 15.44 -12.04
CA ALA A 26 -7.47 16.74 -12.17
C ALA A 26 -6.55 17.95 -11.86
N GLY A 27 -5.26 17.73 -11.60
CA GLY A 27 -4.28 18.80 -11.35
C GLY A 27 -4.39 19.48 -9.99
N VAL A 28 -5.12 18.89 -9.03
CA VAL A 28 -5.22 19.46 -7.68
C VAL A 28 -3.87 19.35 -6.98
N SER A 29 -3.45 20.43 -6.29
CA SER A 29 -2.17 20.45 -5.61
C SER A 29 -2.05 19.36 -4.53
N GLU A 30 -0.88 18.74 -4.45
CA GLU A 30 -0.58 17.64 -3.53
C GLU A 30 -0.85 18.02 -2.07
N ARG A 31 -0.52 19.26 -1.69
CA ARG A 31 -0.77 19.80 -0.35
C ARG A 31 -2.26 19.90 -0.01
N ARG A 32 -3.13 20.13 -1.01
CA ARG A 32 -4.58 20.18 -0.82
C ARG A 32 -5.16 18.77 -0.71
N ILE A 33 -4.70 17.84 -1.53
CA ILE A 33 -5.07 16.41 -1.47
C ILE A 33 -4.67 15.83 -0.11
N ALA A 34 -3.41 16.03 0.31
CA ALA A 34 -2.89 15.55 1.58
C ALA A 34 -3.73 16.02 2.78
N ARG A 35 -4.08 17.31 2.82
CA ARG A 35 -4.96 17.88 3.84
C ARG A 35 -6.37 17.29 3.79
N LYS A 36 -6.95 17.14 2.59
CA LYS A 36 -8.31 16.61 2.41
C LYS A 36 -8.45 15.16 2.90
N PHE A 37 -7.44 14.33 2.67
CA PHE A 37 -7.46 12.92 3.08
C PHE A 37 -6.72 12.65 4.39
N SER A 38 -6.24 13.68 5.09
CA SER A 38 -5.43 13.57 6.32
C SER A 38 -4.26 12.59 6.16
N VAL A 39 -3.58 12.65 5.01
CA VAL A 39 -2.43 11.81 4.70
C VAL A 39 -1.16 12.64 4.57
N TRP A 40 -0.04 11.98 4.83
CA TRP A 40 1.28 12.57 4.61
C TRP A 40 1.59 12.60 3.11
N GLY A 41 2.34 13.61 2.65
CA GLY A 41 2.74 13.74 1.24
C GLY A 41 3.46 12.48 0.72
N SER A 42 4.26 11.83 1.57
CA SER A 42 4.91 10.55 1.27
C SER A 42 3.94 9.41 0.97
N THR A 43 2.77 9.38 1.62
CA THR A 43 1.72 8.37 1.37
C THR A 43 1.09 8.59 0.00
N MET A 44 0.85 9.85 -0.36
CA MET A 44 0.31 10.21 -1.67
C MET A 44 1.32 9.90 -2.78
N GLN A 45 2.62 10.23 -2.60
CA GLN A 45 3.66 9.87 -3.56
C GLN A 45 3.78 8.35 -3.75
N ARG A 46 3.72 7.56 -2.67
CA ARG A 46 3.70 6.09 -2.76
C ARG A 46 2.48 5.57 -3.54
N THR A 47 1.34 6.24 -3.41
CA THR A 47 0.12 5.88 -4.15
C THR A 47 0.26 6.18 -5.64
N LYS A 48 0.80 7.35 -6.00
CA LYS A 48 1.13 7.72 -7.39
C LYS A 48 2.13 6.75 -8.02
N ARG A 49 3.27 6.52 -7.37
CA ARG A 49 4.29 5.57 -7.86
C ARG A 49 3.74 4.16 -8.08
N ARG A 50 2.83 3.71 -7.22
CA ARG A 50 2.17 2.41 -7.41
C ARG A 50 1.27 2.42 -8.64
N TRP A 51 0.48 3.48 -8.83
CA TRP A 51 -0.37 3.63 -10.01
C TRP A 51 0.45 3.63 -11.29
N GLU A 52 1.53 4.40 -11.34
CA GLU A 52 2.46 4.46 -12.48
C GLU A 52 3.10 3.10 -12.81
N ALA A 53 3.44 2.31 -11.79
CA ALA A 53 4.11 1.02 -11.97
C ALA A 53 3.17 -0.16 -12.29
N HIS A 54 1.95 -0.16 -11.73
CA HIS A 54 1.07 -1.33 -11.74
C HIS A 54 -0.37 -1.04 -12.21
N TYR A 55 -0.71 0.22 -12.50
CA TYR A 55 -2.06 0.64 -12.92
C TYR A 55 -3.18 0.10 -12.02
N THR A 56 -2.92 0.02 -10.72
CA THR A 56 -3.91 -0.46 -9.75
C THR A 56 -3.93 0.38 -8.47
N PRO A 57 -5.12 0.75 -7.95
CA PRO A 57 -5.24 1.38 -6.64
C PRO A 57 -5.16 0.36 -5.50
N GLN A 58 -5.17 -0.95 -5.80
CA GLN A 58 -5.12 -2.00 -4.78
C GLN A 58 -3.78 -2.04 -4.04
N SER A 59 -3.76 -2.71 -2.89
CA SER A 59 -2.50 -3.00 -2.20
C SER A 59 -1.82 -4.18 -2.86
N LEU A 60 -0.53 -4.04 -3.11
CA LEU A 60 0.28 -5.16 -3.55
C LEU A 60 0.45 -6.17 -2.42
N PRO A 61 0.63 -7.46 -2.75
CA PRO A 61 1.07 -8.47 -1.80
C PRO A 61 2.32 -7.98 -1.06
N ARG A 62 2.41 -8.28 0.24
CA ARG A 62 3.61 -7.96 1.00
C ARG A 62 4.76 -8.81 0.47
N THR A 63 5.94 -8.20 0.34
CA THR A 63 7.15 -8.91 -0.05
C THR A 63 7.51 -9.93 1.04
N SER A 64 7.09 -11.17 0.84
CA SER A 64 7.65 -12.34 1.49
C SER A 64 7.82 -13.42 0.44
N ARG A 65 8.97 -14.10 0.45
CA ARG A 65 9.15 -15.31 -0.33
C ARG A 65 8.46 -16.44 0.43
N PRO A 66 7.48 -17.15 -0.15
CA PRO A 66 6.95 -18.35 0.50
C PRO A 66 8.09 -19.34 0.71
N TYR A 67 8.12 -20.01 1.85
CA TYR A 67 9.09 -21.08 2.07
C TYR A 67 8.76 -22.24 1.13
N LEU A 68 9.76 -22.73 0.38
CA LEU A 68 9.61 -23.91 -0.50
C LEU A 68 9.25 -25.16 0.31
N TYR A 69 9.72 -25.23 1.55
CA TYR A 69 9.46 -26.32 2.49
C TYR A 69 8.94 -25.74 3.80
N CYS A 70 8.06 -26.47 4.48
CA CYS A 70 7.65 -26.08 5.83
C CYS A 70 8.87 -26.08 6.77
N TYR A 71 8.80 -25.33 7.87
CA TYR A 71 9.91 -25.20 8.83
C TYR A 71 10.48 -26.55 9.29
N ARG A 72 9.60 -27.56 9.48
CA ARG A 72 9.99 -28.93 9.88
C ARG A 72 10.85 -29.61 8.81
N THR A 73 10.41 -29.64 7.56
CA THR A 73 11.17 -30.23 6.45
C THR A 73 12.49 -29.50 6.23
N ARG A 74 12.50 -28.16 6.34
CA ARG A 74 13.73 -27.37 6.23
C ARG A 74 14.74 -27.73 7.32
N ARG A 75 14.30 -27.93 8.57
CA ARG A 75 15.16 -28.35 9.68
C ARG A 75 15.77 -29.74 9.46
N LEU A 76 15.00 -30.68 8.94
CA LEU A 76 15.47 -32.04 8.66
C LEU A 76 16.54 -32.05 7.55
N ILE A 77 16.34 -31.29 6.47
CA ILE A 77 17.32 -31.18 5.37
C ILE A 77 18.67 -30.63 5.87
N TYR A 78 18.66 -29.65 6.78
CA TYR A 78 19.90 -29.10 7.35
C TYR A 78 20.63 -30.06 8.30
N GLN A 79 19.94 -31.03 8.91
CA GLN A 79 20.55 -32.00 9.82
C GLN A 79 21.08 -33.25 9.10
N SER A 80 20.67 -33.45 7.84
CA SER A 80 21.11 -34.56 6.99
C SER A 80 22.30 -34.23 6.09
N ILE A 81 22.88 -33.03 6.24
CA ILE A 81 24.10 -32.55 5.57
C ILE A 81 25.19 -32.45 6.64
#